data_AF-A0A914FSU1-F1
#
_entry.id   AF-A0A914FSU1-F1
#
_cell.length_a   1.000
_cell.length_b   1.000
_cell.length_c   1.000
_cell.angle_alpha   90.00
_cell.angle_beta   90.00
_cell.angle_gamma   90.00
#
_symmetry.space_group_name_H-M   'P 1'
#
loop_
_entity.id
_entity.type
_entity.pdbx_description
1 polymer ?
#
loop_
_entity_poly.entity_id
_entity_poly.type
_entity_poly.pdbx_seq_one_letter_code
_entity_poly.pdbx_strand_id
1 'polypeptide(L)'
;MISDGWLMDSNQHQATICVAGDGILFFNSKSDKQTYRVKFIPLDLRNAPNHIEIREGKDTASTIIISHSDTEIGPLTKEEPRYRKQKEYGESYTNGSDFFLYRTYTVAPDQLCFRVEVYEPKSDKPNLLGYGYTIRSTF
;
A
#
# COMPACT_ATOMS: atom_id res chain seq x y z
N MET A 1 -20.48 2.94 14.66
CA MET A 1 -19.50 3.33 15.69
C MET A 1 -18.74 4.53 15.12
N ILE A 2 -18.65 5.67 15.81
CA ILE A 2 -18.00 6.87 15.27
C ILE A 2 -16.53 6.86 15.73
N SER A 3 -15.60 6.88 14.78
CA SER A 3 -14.16 7.04 15.01
C SER A 3 -13.68 8.19 14.14
N ASP A 4 -12.97 9.15 14.72
CA ASP A 4 -12.35 10.29 14.02
C ASP A 4 -13.27 11.09 13.08
N GLY A 5 -14.55 11.23 13.43
CA GLY A 5 -15.50 12.06 12.68
C GLY A 5 -16.09 11.43 11.43
N TRP A 6 -15.86 10.13 11.19
CA TRP A 6 -16.45 9.40 10.07
C TRP A 6 -17.55 8.45 10.55
N LEU A 7 -18.64 8.38 9.77
CA LEU A 7 -19.72 7.42 9.94
C LEU A 7 -19.21 6.07 9.42
N MET A 8 -18.73 5.21 10.34
CA MET A 8 -18.40 3.83 9.98
C MET A 8 -19.71 3.08 9.78
N ASP A 9 -20.06 2.83 8.52
CA ASP A 9 -21.12 1.88 8.19
C ASP A 9 -20.67 0.47 8.62
N SER A 10 -21.62 -0.35 9.06
CA SER A 10 -21.44 -1.77 9.38
C SER A 10 -20.75 -2.58 8.28
N ASN A 11 -20.82 -2.11 7.03
CA ASN A 11 -20.20 -2.74 5.86
C ASN A 11 -18.76 -2.27 5.57
N GLN A 12 -18.21 -1.31 6.34
CA GLN A 12 -16.87 -0.81 6.15
C GLN A 12 -15.84 -1.66 6.91
N HIS A 13 -14.89 -2.20 6.18
CA HIS A 13 -13.82 -3.06 6.68
C HIS A 13 -12.51 -2.28 6.74
N GLN A 14 -11.71 -2.51 7.78
CA GLN A 14 -10.35 -1.99 7.88
C GLN A 14 -9.36 -3.08 7.44
N ALA A 15 -8.57 -2.78 6.41
CA ALA A 15 -7.41 -3.57 6.04
C ALA A 15 -6.14 -2.94 6.64
N THR A 16 -5.25 -3.76 7.17
CA THR A 16 -3.97 -3.31 7.73
C THR A 16 -2.84 -4.19 7.25
N ILE A 17 -1.80 -3.58 6.70
CA ILE A 17 -0.55 -4.24 6.31
C ILE A 17 0.54 -3.82 7.28
N CYS A 18 1.20 -4.80 7.89
CA CYS A 18 2.37 -4.58 8.71
C CYS A 18 3.63 -4.87 7.89
N VAL A 19 4.53 -3.90 7.80
CA VAL A 19 5.87 -4.08 7.23
C VAL A 19 6.86 -3.93 8.37
N ALA A 20 7.56 -5.02 8.67
CA ALA A 20 8.39 -5.20 9.86
C ALA A 20 9.53 -6.17 9.58
N GLY A 21 10.66 -6.01 10.28
CA GLY A 21 11.82 -6.90 10.13
C GLY A 21 12.39 -6.86 8.71
N ASP A 22 12.60 -8.03 8.11
CA ASP A 22 13.03 -8.17 6.70
C ASP A 22 11.83 -8.14 5.75
N GLY A 23 10.93 -7.17 5.95
CA GLY A 23 9.64 -7.10 5.28
C GLY A 23 9.70 -6.90 3.76
N ILE A 24 10.86 -6.53 3.23
CA ILE A 24 11.10 -6.41 1.78
C ILE A 24 12.38 -7.16 1.43
N LEU A 25 12.27 -8.23 0.65
CA LEU A 25 13.41 -9.03 0.23
C LEU A 25 14.03 -8.47 -1.05
N PHE A 26 15.34 -8.27 -1.05
CA PHE A 26 16.12 -7.86 -2.22
C PHE A 26 16.98 -9.01 -2.72
N PHE A 27 17.18 -9.08 -4.04
CA PHE A 27 17.94 -10.17 -4.67
C PHE A 27 19.44 -10.15 -4.33
N ASN A 28 19.98 -8.99 -3.95
CA ASN A 28 21.39 -8.80 -3.63
C ASN A 28 21.58 -8.24 -2.20
N SER A 29 22.57 -8.77 -1.49
CA SER A 29 22.85 -8.43 -0.07
C SER A 29 23.27 -6.97 0.16
N LYS A 30 23.73 -6.27 -0.87
CA LYS A 30 24.07 -4.83 -0.79
C LYS A 30 22.83 -3.95 -0.67
N SER A 31 21.72 -4.34 -1.28
CA SER A 31 20.45 -3.59 -1.24
C SER A 31 19.74 -3.76 0.09
N ASP A 32 19.94 -4.90 0.76
CA ASP A 32 19.25 -5.24 2.00
C ASP A 32 19.53 -4.27 3.16
N LYS A 33 20.70 -3.61 3.16
CA LYS A 33 21.09 -2.61 4.18
C LYS A 33 20.80 -1.17 3.76
N GLN A 34 20.15 -0.97 2.62
CA GLN A 34 19.89 0.37 2.09
C GLN A 34 18.50 0.85 2.51
N THR A 35 18.38 2.15 2.79
CA THR A 35 17.09 2.80 2.95
C THR A 35 16.45 2.99 1.58
N TYR A 36 15.18 2.61 1.45
CA TYR A 36 14.34 2.87 0.27
C TYR A 36 13.15 3.71 0.67
N ARG A 37 12.37 4.18 -0.31
CA ARG A 37 11.04 4.73 -0.03
C ARG A 37 9.98 3.75 -0.50
N VAL A 38 9.03 3.44 0.38
CA VAL A 38 8.01 2.41 0.14
C VAL A 38 6.63 3.03 0.21
N LYS A 39 5.81 2.74 -0.80
CA LYS A 39 4.44 3.22 -0.93
C LYS A 39 3.48 2.05 -1.16
N PHE A 40 2.37 2.07 -0.45
CA PHE A 40 1.27 1.11 -0.63
C PHE A 40 0.08 1.82 -1.25
N ILE A 41 -0.36 1.34 -2.41
CA ILE A 41 -1.48 1.90 -3.16
C ILE A 41 -2.60 0.86 -3.14
N PRO A 42 -3.77 1.19 -2.55
CA PRO A 42 -4.91 0.28 -2.56
C PRO A 42 -5.53 0.28 -3.96
N LEU A 43 -5.99 -0.90 -4.38
CA LEU A 43 -6.61 -1.13 -5.68
C LEU A 43 -7.84 -2.02 -5.49
N ASP A 44 -8.85 -1.79 -6.32
CA ASP A 44 -10.00 -2.68 -6.46
C ASP A 44 -9.82 -3.57 -7.70
N LEU A 45 -9.74 -4.88 -7.50
CA LEU A 45 -9.55 -5.87 -8.56
C LEU A 45 -10.65 -5.84 -9.62
N ARG A 46 -11.85 -5.34 -9.31
CA ARG A 46 -12.93 -5.17 -10.30
C ARG A 46 -12.63 -4.06 -11.30
N ASN A 47 -11.77 -3.12 -10.94
CA ASN A 47 -11.28 -2.07 -11.83
C ASN A 47 -10.06 -2.52 -12.64
N ALA A 48 -9.44 -3.66 -12.27
CA ALA A 48 -8.37 -4.22 -13.07
C ALA A 48 -9.00 -4.79 -14.34
N PRO A 49 -8.75 -4.23 -15.53
CA PRO A 49 -9.22 -4.82 -16.77
C PRO A 49 -8.53 -6.18 -16.85
N ASN A 50 -9.30 -7.25 -16.73
CA ASN A 50 -8.89 -8.65 -16.78
C ASN A 50 -7.42 -8.85 -17.23
N HIS A 51 -6.59 -9.30 -16.28
CA HIS A 51 -5.14 -9.51 -16.35
C HIS A 51 -4.26 -8.35 -15.86
N ILE A 52 -3.35 -8.70 -14.94
CA ILE A 52 -2.07 -8.02 -14.72
C ILE A 52 -1.20 -8.25 -15.98
N GLU A 53 -1.72 -7.85 -17.14
CA GLU A 53 -1.00 -7.83 -18.40
C GLU A 53 -0.90 -6.38 -18.85
N ILE A 54 0.36 -5.95 -18.97
CA ILE A 54 0.78 -4.73 -19.62
C ILE A 54 0.23 -4.75 -21.05
N ARG A 55 -0.86 -4.02 -21.33
CA ARG A 55 -1.24 -3.72 -22.71
C ARG A 55 -1.73 -2.29 -22.87
N GLU A 56 -0.98 -1.56 -23.69
CA GLU A 56 -1.42 -0.35 -24.36
C GLU A 56 -2.74 -0.61 -25.12
N GLY A 57 -3.67 0.31 -24.99
CA GLY A 57 -4.71 0.56 -26.00
C GLY A 57 -6.02 -0.21 -25.85
N LYS A 58 -7.00 0.40 -25.16
CA LYS A 58 -8.23 0.95 -25.76
C LYS A 58 -9.18 1.40 -24.65
N ASP A 59 -9.44 2.70 -24.63
CA ASP A 59 -10.48 3.34 -23.83
C ASP A 59 -11.85 2.68 -24.09
N THR A 60 -12.27 1.83 -23.16
CA THR A 60 -13.68 1.64 -22.88
C THR A 60 -13.87 2.16 -21.46
N ALA A 61 -14.61 3.26 -21.34
CA ALA A 61 -14.87 3.95 -20.08
C ALA A 61 -15.67 3.04 -19.14
N SER A 62 -14.96 2.11 -18.51
CA SER A 62 -15.46 1.29 -17.43
C SER A 62 -15.57 2.22 -16.22
N THR A 63 -16.76 2.37 -15.65
CA THR A 63 -16.97 3.17 -14.44
C THR A 63 -16.05 2.64 -13.34
N ILE A 64 -15.04 3.41 -12.96
CA ILE A 64 -14.09 3.05 -11.90
C ILE A 64 -14.87 2.96 -10.59
N ILE A 65 -14.94 1.75 -10.02
CA ILE A 65 -15.58 1.50 -8.72
C ILE A 65 -14.58 1.86 -7.63
N ILE A 66 -14.78 3.00 -6.95
CA ILE A 66 -13.96 3.35 -5.79
C ILE A 66 -14.59 2.74 -4.55
N SER A 67 -14.08 1.57 -4.12
CA SER A 67 -14.57 0.86 -2.93
C SER A 67 -13.69 1.04 -1.70
N HIS A 68 -12.57 1.73 -1.83
CA HIS A 68 -11.57 1.88 -0.78
C HIS A 68 -11.15 3.34 -0.56
N SER A 69 -10.64 3.63 0.63
CA SER A 69 -9.98 4.90 0.94
C SER A 69 -8.55 4.94 0.40
N ASP A 70 -7.90 6.10 0.51
CA ASP A 70 -6.44 6.18 0.43
C ASP A 70 -5.79 5.34 1.56
N THR A 71 -4.55 4.92 1.34
CA THR A 71 -3.75 4.24 2.36
C THR A 71 -3.04 5.25 3.24
N GLU A 72 -3.27 5.14 4.54
CA GLU A 72 -2.60 5.88 5.60
C GLU A 72 -1.47 5.07 6.20
N ILE A 73 -0.48 5.74 6.81
CA ILE A 73 0.66 5.10 7.47
C ILE A 73 0.77 5.56 8.92
N GLY A 74 1.08 4.62 9.82
CA GLY A 74 1.41 4.85 11.22
C GLY A 74 2.68 4.08 11.63
N PRO A 75 3.52 4.62 12.52
CA PRO A 75 4.70 3.90 13.02
C PRO A 75 4.30 2.83 14.04
N LEU A 76 4.78 1.59 13.88
CA LEU A 76 4.46 0.47 14.80
C LEU A 76 5.14 0.61 16.18
N THR A 77 6.05 1.57 16.35
CA THR A 77 6.78 1.80 17.61
C THR A 77 5.95 2.40 18.74
N LYS A 78 4.66 2.67 18.51
CA LYS A 78 3.73 3.25 19.50
C LYS A 78 2.52 2.34 19.68
N GLU A 79 2.04 2.25 20.92
CA GLU A 79 0.83 1.49 21.30
C GLU A 79 -0.42 1.99 20.56
N GLU A 80 -0.52 3.31 20.37
CA GLU A 80 -1.53 3.96 19.53
C GLU A 80 -0.86 4.78 18.41
N PRO A 81 -0.63 4.16 17.23
CA PRO A 81 -0.01 4.85 16.12
C PRO A 81 -0.95 5.92 15.55
N ARG A 82 -0.46 7.16 15.47
CA ARG A 82 -1.16 8.22 14.76
C ARG A 82 -0.96 8.04 13.26
N TYR A 83 -2.05 7.66 12.59
CA TYR A 83 -2.07 7.51 11.14
C TYR A 83 -2.06 8.86 10.44
N ARG A 84 -1.37 8.91 9.30
CA ARG A 84 -1.33 10.07 8.41
C ARG A 84 -1.32 9.60 6.95
N LYS A 85 -1.61 10.51 6.03
CA LYS A 85 -1.41 10.24 4.60
C LYS A 85 0.05 9.88 4.33
N GLN A 86 0.25 8.91 3.45
CA GLN A 86 1.57 8.61 2.89
C GLN A 86 2.08 9.80 2.07
N LYS A 87 3.40 9.98 2.04
CA LYS A 87 4.03 10.87 1.06
C LYS A 87 3.80 10.37 -0.37
N GLU A 88 3.88 11.30 -1.32
CA GLU A 88 3.68 11.04 -2.76
C GLU A 88 4.52 9.86 -3.28
N TYR A 89 5.79 9.77 -2.86
CA TYR A 89 6.74 8.70 -3.22
C TYR A 89 7.04 7.75 -2.06
N GLY A 90 6.09 7.60 -1.13
CA GLY A 90 6.24 6.71 0.01
C GLY A 90 7.16 7.21 1.12
N GLU A 91 7.29 6.37 2.14
CA GLU A 91 8.06 6.63 3.36
C GLU A 91 9.41 5.95 3.33
N SER A 92 10.42 6.61 3.90
CA SER A 92 11.72 6.02 4.10
C SER A 92 11.60 4.78 4.99
N TYR A 93 12.16 3.67 4.54
CA TYR A 93 12.11 2.38 5.19
C TYR A 93 13.46 1.67 5.05
N THR A 94 13.97 1.16 6.17
CA THR A 94 15.16 0.34 6.29
C THR A 94 14.80 -0.98 6.95
N ASN A 95 15.10 -2.10 6.27
CA ASN A 95 14.91 -3.46 6.80
C ASN A 95 15.56 -3.61 8.18
N GLY A 96 14.85 -4.29 9.08
CA GLY A 96 15.27 -4.59 10.45
C GLY A 96 15.26 -3.40 11.42
N SER A 97 15.08 -2.17 10.94
CA SER A 97 15.06 -0.96 11.77
C SER A 97 13.69 -0.29 11.82
N ASP A 98 13.02 -0.18 10.67
CA ASP A 98 11.76 0.53 10.57
C ASP A 98 10.57 -0.43 10.59
N PHE A 99 9.49 0.02 11.22
CA PHE A 99 8.27 -0.77 11.39
C PHE A 99 7.06 0.13 11.14
N PHE A 100 6.28 -0.19 10.11
CA PHE A 100 5.12 0.61 9.70
C PHE A 100 3.86 -0.23 9.60
N LEU A 101 2.74 0.41 9.94
CA LEU A 101 1.39 -0.05 9.66
C LEU A 101 0.80 0.80 8.56
N TYR A 102 0.34 0.16 7.51
CA TYR A 102 -0.43 0.77 6.44
C TYR A 102 -1.90 0.40 6.60
N ARG A 103 -2.78 1.40 6.58
CA ARG A 103 -4.21 1.22 6.84
C ARG A 103 -5.05 1.77 5.70
N THR A 104 -6.05 1.00 5.30
CA THR A 104 -7.06 1.40 4.30
C THR A 104 -8.42 0.90 4.76
N TYR A 105 -9.47 1.66 4.47
CA TYR A 105 -10.84 1.22 4.65
C TYR A 105 -11.44 0.80 3.32
N THR A 106 -12.27 -0.24 3.29
CA THR A 106 -12.94 -0.73 2.09
C THR A 106 -14.33 -1.28 2.39
N VAL A 107 -15.25 -1.17 1.43
CA VAL A 107 -16.56 -1.85 1.47
C VAL A 107 -16.57 -3.16 0.67
N ALA A 108 -15.46 -3.50 0.00
CA ALA A 108 -15.32 -4.70 -0.81
C ALA A 108 -13.98 -5.41 -0.49
N PRO A 109 -13.82 -5.97 0.72
CA PRO A 109 -12.55 -6.55 1.17
C PRO A 109 -12.05 -7.69 0.28
N ASP A 110 -12.94 -8.47 -0.34
CA ASP A 110 -12.57 -9.56 -1.24
C ASP A 110 -11.98 -9.09 -2.57
N GLN A 111 -12.16 -7.80 -2.90
CA GLN A 111 -11.65 -7.19 -4.13
C GLN A 111 -10.46 -6.26 -3.84
N LEU A 112 -10.05 -6.11 -2.58
CA LEU A 112 -8.94 -5.24 -2.21
C LEU A 112 -7.60 -5.93 -2.47
N CYS A 113 -6.73 -5.28 -3.22
CA CYS A 113 -5.31 -5.61 -3.30
C CYS A 113 -4.46 -4.35 -3.11
N PHE A 114 -3.15 -4.52 -2.95
CA PHE A 114 -2.24 -3.37 -2.88
C PHE A 114 -1.11 -3.50 -3.88
N ARG A 115 -0.87 -2.43 -4.64
CA ARG A 115 0.39 -2.25 -5.34
C ARG A 115 1.41 -1.67 -4.37
N VAL A 116 2.55 -2.33 -4.24
CA VAL A 116 3.68 -1.89 -3.43
C VAL A 116 4.73 -1.34 -4.37
N GLU A 117 5.11 -0.09 -4.19
CA GLU A 117 6.12 0.59 -5.01
C GLU A 117 7.34 0.93 -4.16
N VAL A 118 8.53 0.69 -4.73
CA VAL A 118 9.82 0.96 -4.10
C VAL A 118 10.57 1.99 -4.92
N TYR A 119 11.00 3.06 -4.27
CA TYR A 119 11.67 4.20 -4.89
C TYR A 119 13.06 4.43 -4.30
N GLU A 120 13.88 5.17 -5.06
CA GLU A 120 15.18 5.65 -4.60
C GLU A 120 15.07 6.59 -3.38
N PRO A 121 16.01 6.53 -2.42
CA PRO A 121 15.92 7.28 -1.16
C PRO A 121 16.17 8.78 -1.24
N LYS A 122 17.04 9.25 -2.15
CA LYS A 122 17.71 10.56 -2.05
C LYS A 122 17.35 11.54 -3.17
N SER A 123 16.15 11.44 -3.73
CA SER A 123 15.68 12.36 -4.76
C SER A 123 14.30 12.93 -4.39
N ASP A 124 14.10 14.22 -4.70
CA ASP A 124 12.81 14.90 -4.56
C ASP A 124 11.75 14.31 -5.49
N LYS A 125 12.19 13.81 -6.65
CA LYS A 125 11.42 13.02 -7.61
C LYS A 125 12.15 11.70 -7.83
N PRO A 126 12.03 10.74 -6.91
CA PRO A 126 12.80 9.52 -6.97
C PRO A 126 12.30 8.62 -8.09
N ASN A 127 13.24 7.91 -8.71
CA ASN A 127 12.88 6.91 -9.71
C ASN A 127 12.23 5.71 -9.03
N LEU A 128 11.22 5.15 -9.70
CA LEU A 128 10.62 3.88 -9.31
C LEU A 128 11.62 2.77 -9.62
N LEU A 129 12.12 2.10 -8.57
CA LEU A 129 13.05 0.98 -8.70
C LEU A 129 12.34 -0.32 -9.05
N GLY A 130 11.09 -0.47 -8.58
CA GLY A 130 10.29 -1.65 -8.84
C GLY A 130 8.94 -1.58 -8.13
N TYR A 131 8.05 -2.48 -8.50
CA TYR A 131 6.77 -2.63 -7.83
C TYR A 131 6.33 -4.10 -7.82
N GLY A 132 5.45 -4.42 -6.88
CA GLY A 132 4.80 -5.72 -6.77
C GLY A 132 3.35 -5.54 -6.34
N TYR A 133 2.64 -6.66 -6.25
CA TYR A 133 1.26 -6.68 -5.77
C TYR A 133 1.15 -7.61 -4.57
N THR A 134 0.42 -7.18 -3.56
CA THR A 134 -0.05 -8.07 -2.51
C THR A 134 -1.39 -8.62 -2.94
N ILE A 135 -1.50 -9.95 -2.91
CA ILE A 135 -2.77 -10.65 -3.04
C ILE A 135 -3.14 -11.19 -1.67
N ARG A 136 -4.44 -11.21 -1.37
CA ARG A 136 -4.94 -11.84 -0.16
C ARG A 136 -4.50 -13.29 -0.14
N SER A 137 -3.86 -13.71 0.95
CA SER A 137 -3.59 -15.13 1.16
C SER A 137 -4.89 -15.83 1.54
N THR A 138 -5.31 -16.79 0.74
CA THR A 138 -6.37 -17.75 1.08
C THR A 138 -5.71 -18.89 1.86
N PHE A 139 -5.78 -18.83 3.20
CA PHE A 139 -5.49 -19.96 4.08
C PHE A 139 -6.80 -20.60 4.54
#